data_AF-A0A495JP67-F1
#
_entry.id   AF-A0A495JP67-F1
#
_cell.length_a   1.000
_cell.length_b   1.000
_cell.length_c   1.000
_cell.angle_alpha   90.00
_cell.angle_beta   90.00
_cell.angle_gamma   90.00
#
_symmetry.space_group_name_H-M   'P 1'
#
loop_
_entity.id
_entity.type
_entity.pdbx_description
1 polymer ?
#
loop_
_entity_poly.entity_id
_entity_poly.type
_entity_poly.pdbx_seq_one_letter_code
_entity_poly.pdbx_strand_id
1 'polypeptide(L)'
;MSIRYGLLALLERGPMYGYQLRSAFEDSIGAAWPLNIGQVYTTLGRLVRDGLVRALPEHEAGQRPYQITEAGRRALASWFDTAVNHTDRPRDELTIKLALALATPGVDVATVVSTQRAATKRALQEFVRRKVRETSTENVSGRLVLDAMIFQTEAEIRWLDHCAESLTAPSAPTAGAEQP
;
A
#
# COMPACT_ATOMS: atom_id res chain seq x y z
N MET A 1 7.90 -3.04 4.11
CA MET A 1 8.98 -3.11 3.10
C MET A 1 9.16 -1.78 2.37
N SER A 2 8.10 -1.19 1.81
CA SER A 2 8.15 0.07 1.05
C SER A 2 8.72 1.27 1.81
N ILE A 3 8.39 1.49 3.09
CA ILE A 3 8.89 2.66 3.85
C ILE A 3 10.42 2.62 4.00
N ARG A 4 11.00 1.45 4.31
CA ARG A 4 12.45 1.26 4.44
C ARG A 4 13.19 1.74 3.20
N TYR A 5 12.78 1.26 2.03
CA TYR A 5 13.40 1.60 0.76
C TYR A 5 13.05 3.02 0.31
N GLY A 6 11.86 3.54 0.63
CA GLY A 6 11.54 4.94 0.42
C GLY A 6 12.46 5.88 1.19
N LEU A 7 12.76 5.60 2.46
CA LEU A 7 13.73 6.39 3.23
C LEU A 7 15.15 6.30 2.64
N LEU A 8 15.58 5.12 2.18
CA LEU A 8 16.87 4.96 1.49
C LEU A 8 16.90 5.79 0.20
N ALA A 9 15.85 5.75 -0.62
CA ALA A 9 15.76 6.51 -1.86
C ALA A 9 15.81 8.03 -1.64
N LEU A 10 15.23 8.52 -0.54
CA LEU A 10 15.32 9.94 -0.17
C LEU A 10 16.74 10.32 0.29
N LEU A 11 17.36 9.47 1.11
CA LEU A 11 18.73 9.67 1.60
C LEU A 11 19.80 9.57 0.50
N GLU A 12 19.49 8.93 -0.63
CA GLU A 12 20.35 8.93 -1.83
C GLU A 12 20.51 10.33 -2.43
N ARG A 13 19.51 11.22 -2.23
CA ARG A 13 19.57 12.62 -2.69
C ARG A 13 20.48 13.50 -1.81
N GLY A 14 20.83 13.03 -0.62
CA GLY A 14 21.69 13.74 0.34
C GLY A 14 21.29 13.49 1.79
N PRO A 15 22.12 13.94 2.77
CA PRO A 15 21.79 13.81 4.18
C PRO A 15 20.51 14.57 4.57
N MET A 16 19.65 13.95 5.37
CA MET A 16 18.37 14.53 5.79
C MET A 16 18.05 14.25 7.25
N TYR A 17 17.35 15.18 7.90
CA TYR A 17 16.75 14.97 9.22
C TYR A 17 15.48 14.12 9.12
N GLY A 18 15.08 13.47 10.22
CA GLY A 18 13.89 12.62 10.26
C GLY A 18 12.60 13.34 9.85
N TYR A 19 12.43 14.61 10.21
CA TYR A 19 11.27 15.40 9.80
C TYR A 19 11.29 15.75 8.30
N GLN A 20 12.47 16.00 7.73
CA GLN A 20 12.61 16.25 6.29
C GLN A 20 12.29 15.00 5.49
N LEU A 21 12.75 13.83 5.96
CA LEU A 21 12.42 12.55 5.35
C LEU A 21 10.92 12.29 5.35
N ARG A 22 10.21 12.64 6.42
CA ARG A 22 8.75 12.56 6.47
C ARG A 22 8.12 13.43 5.38
N SER A 23 8.47 14.72 5.33
CA SER A 23 7.90 15.65 4.35
C SER A 23 8.18 15.18 2.93
N ALA A 24 9.43 14.87 2.61
CA ALA A 24 9.83 14.44 1.28
C ALA A 24 9.19 13.11 0.85
N PHE A 25 8.88 12.22 1.81
CA PHE A 25 8.13 11.00 1.54
C PHE A 25 6.67 11.28 1.21
N GLU A 26 6.00 12.13 2.00
CA GLU A 26 4.63 12.57 1.75
C GLU A 26 4.52 13.30 0.39
N ASP A 27 5.51 14.11 0.02
CA ASP A 27 5.57 14.79 -1.28
C ASP A 27 5.74 13.82 -2.44
N SER A 28 6.58 12.78 -2.27
CA SER A 28 6.91 11.82 -3.34
C SER A 28 5.77 10.85 -3.65
N ILE A 29 5.02 10.39 -2.65
CA ILE A 29 3.96 9.38 -2.79
C ILE A 29 2.56 10.05 -2.78
N GLY A 30 2.52 11.35 -2.52
CA GLY A 30 1.30 12.12 -2.29
C GLY A 30 0.69 11.84 -0.92
N ALA A 31 -0.24 12.70 -0.49
CA ALA A 31 -0.99 12.55 0.77
C ALA A 31 -1.83 11.25 0.88
N ALA A 32 -1.73 10.36 -0.11
CA ALA A 32 -2.31 9.02 -0.08
C ALA A 32 -1.77 8.16 1.06
N TRP A 33 -0.50 8.31 1.43
CA TRP A 33 0.17 7.51 2.45
C TRP A 33 0.73 8.39 3.56
N PRO A 34 -0.05 8.69 4.60
CA PRO A 34 0.44 9.44 5.75
C PRO A 34 1.51 8.62 6.47
N LEU A 35 2.72 9.18 6.58
CA LEU A 35 3.84 8.55 7.29
C LEU A 35 4.03 9.26 8.62
N ASN A 36 3.74 8.57 9.73
CA ASN A 36 3.90 9.21 11.03
C ASN A 36 5.38 9.31 11.42
N ILE A 37 5.72 10.34 12.19
CA ILE A 37 7.12 10.61 12.55
C ILE A 37 7.75 9.49 13.40
N GLY A 38 6.94 8.80 14.22
CA GLY A 38 7.40 7.65 15.01
C GLY A 38 7.83 6.46 14.13
N GLN A 39 7.13 6.21 13.02
CA GLN A 39 7.47 5.19 12.02
C GLN A 39 8.76 5.54 11.31
N VAL A 40 9.00 6.83 11.00
CA VAL A 40 10.27 7.30 10.43
C VAL A 40 11.43 6.95 11.36
N TYR A 41 11.36 7.38 12.62
CA TYR A 41 12.45 7.12 13.58
C TYR A 41 12.62 5.64 13.90
N THR A 42 11.52 4.88 14.02
CA THR A 42 11.59 3.42 14.23
C THR A 42 12.27 2.74 13.03
N THR A 43 11.97 3.18 11.82
CA THR A 43 12.58 2.62 10.59
C THR A 43 14.05 3.04 10.46
N LEU A 44 14.38 4.30 10.74
CA LEU A 44 15.76 4.78 10.78
C LEU A 44 16.60 4.01 11.80
N GLY A 45 16.06 3.76 13.01
CA GLY A 45 16.74 2.95 14.01
C GLY A 45 17.07 1.54 13.53
N ARG A 46 16.17 0.91 12.76
CA ARG A 46 16.42 -0.40 12.13
C ARG A 46 17.46 -0.28 11.01
N LEU A 47 17.36 0.73 10.15
CA LEU A 47 18.33 0.95 9.07
C LEU A 47 19.75 1.21 9.59
N VAL A 48 19.88 1.92 10.71
CA VAL A 48 21.17 2.14 11.40
C VAL A 48 21.70 0.84 11.99
N ARG A 49 20.85 0.07 12.68
CA ARG A 49 21.21 -1.25 13.21
C ARG A 49 21.68 -2.20 12.10
N ASP A 50 21.01 -2.17 10.96
CA ASP A 50 21.32 -3.01 9.78
C ASP A 50 22.53 -2.47 8.98
N GLY A 51 23.14 -1.35 9.38
CA GLY A 51 24.30 -0.75 8.72
C GLY A 51 24.01 -0.10 7.37
N LEU A 52 22.74 0.11 7.01
CA LEU A 52 22.31 0.70 5.74
C LEU A 52 22.26 2.23 5.76
N VAL A 53 22.16 2.80 6.96
CA VAL A 53 22.16 4.24 7.21
C VAL A 53 23.10 4.51 8.38
N ARG A 54 23.72 5.68 8.41
CA ARG A 54 24.46 6.19 9.58
C ARG A 54 23.88 7.52 10.04
N ALA A 55 23.86 7.74 11.35
CA ALA A 55 23.60 9.06 11.92
C ALA A 55 24.88 9.90 11.82
N LEU A 56 24.74 11.15 11.37
CA LEU A 56 25.81 12.14 11.37
C LEU A 56 25.89 12.87 12.71
N PRO A 57 26.97 13.62 12.98
CA PRO A 57 27.06 14.47 14.16
C PRO A 57 25.86 15.42 14.28
N GLU A 58 25.50 15.71 15.53
CA GLU A 58 24.39 16.58 15.86
C GLU A 58 24.72 18.03 15.56
N HIS A 59 23.77 18.76 14.98
CA HIS A 59 23.87 20.22 14.90
C HIS A 59 23.22 20.86 16.13
N GLU A 60 23.46 22.16 16.35
CA GLU A 60 23.10 22.93 17.57
C GLU A 60 21.64 22.79 18.05
N ALA A 61 20.72 22.30 17.21
CA ALA A 61 19.29 22.14 17.50
C ALA A 61 18.87 20.76 18.07
N GLY A 62 19.82 19.93 18.51
CA GLY A 62 19.46 18.66 19.18
C GLY A 62 19.07 17.51 18.25
N GLN A 63 19.26 17.68 16.93
CA GLN A 63 18.84 16.73 15.90
C GLN A 63 20.02 16.28 15.03
N ARG A 64 19.97 15.02 14.63
CA ARG A 64 21.02 14.39 13.81
C ARG A 64 20.51 14.13 12.40
N PRO A 65 21.23 14.58 11.36
CA PRO A 65 20.94 14.15 10.01
C PRO A 65 21.36 12.69 9.83
N TYR A 66 20.70 12.00 8.92
CA TYR A 66 21.00 10.63 8.53
C TYR A 66 21.60 10.62 7.13
N GLN A 67 22.46 9.65 6.85
CA GLN A 67 23.07 9.46 5.54
C GLN A 67 23.05 7.97 5.16
N ILE A 68 22.70 7.67 3.91
CA ILE A 68 22.79 6.32 3.37
C ILE A 68 24.25 5.85 3.31
N THR A 69 24.50 4.58 3.66
CA THR A 69 25.81 3.94 3.53
C THR A 69 25.95 3.25 2.18
N GLU A 70 27.16 2.81 1.84
CA GLU A 70 27.39 2.05 0.62
C GLU A 70 26.63 0.70 0.60
N ALA A 71 26.44 0.07 1.77
CA ALA A 71 25.58 -1.10 1.89
C ALA A 71 24.10 -0.73 1.63
N GLY A 72 23.66 0.43 2.12
CA GLY A 72 22.33 0.99 1.83
C GLY A 72 22.09 1.21 0.35
N ARG A 73 23.07 1.77 -0.38
CA ARG A 73 22.99 2.00 -1.83
C ARG A 73 22.82 0.71 -2.61
N ARG A 74 23.65 -0.30 -2.32
CA ARG A 74 23.53 -1.62 -2.96
C ARG A 74 22.17 -2.26 -2.69
N ALA A 75 21.68 -2.18 -1.45
CA ALA A 75 20.37 -2.70 -1.09
C ALA A 75 19.24 -1.97 -1.83
N LEU A 76 19.36 -0.64 -2.00
CA LEU A 76 18.39 0.16 -2.73
C LEU A 76 18.40 -0.15 -4.23
N ALA A 77 19.59 -0.24 -4.85
CA ALA A 77 19.73 -0.61 -6.26
C ALA A 77 19.14 -2.00 -6.54
N SER A 78 19.51 -2.99 -5.72
CA SER A 78 18.93 -4.33 -5.81
C SER A 78 17.41 -4.33 -5.67
N TRP A 79 16.85 -3.47 -4.82
CA TRP A 79 15.40 -3.38 -4.67
C TRP A 79 14.71 -2.79 -5.91
N PHE A 80 15.30 -1.80 -6.57
CA PHE A 80 14.77 -1.27 -7.84
C PHE A 80 14.86 -2.28 -8.99
N ASP A 81 15.88 -3.12 -9.01
CA ASP A 81 16.07 -4.16 -10.03
C ASP A 81 15.22 -5.42 -9.79
N THR A 82 14.68 -5.58 -8.58
CA THR A 82 13.89 -6.76 -8.21
C THR A 82 12.41 -6.50 -8.41
N ALA A 83 11.77 -7.30 -9.27
CA ALA A 83 10.33 -7.27 -9.45
C ALA A 83 9.59 -7.60 -8.14
N VAL A 84 8.49 -6.89 -7.88
CA VAL A 84 7.60 -7.22 -6.76
C VAL A 84 6.87 -8.53 -7.07
N ASN A 85 7.15 -9.58 -6.29
CA ASN A 85 6.52 -10.88 -6.49
C ASN A 85 5.07 -10.88 -5.98
N HIS A 86 4.15 -11.39 -6.82
CA HIS A 86 2.73 -11.49 -6.50
C HIS A 86 2.44 -12.44 -5.33
N THR A 87 3.26 -13.48 -5.11
CA THR A 87 3.06 -14.45 -4.03
C THR A 87 3.46 -13.93 -2.65
N ASP A 88 4.26 -12.85 -2.61
CA ASP A 88 4.72 -12.23 -1.36
C ASP A 88 3.73 -11.18 -0.83
N ARG A 89 2.61 -10.96 -1.54
CA ARG A 89 1.56 -10.04 -1.10
C ARG A 89 0.84 -10.63 0.11
N PRO A 90 0.59 -9.84 1.18
CA PRO A 90 -0.28 -10.28 2.26
C PRO A 90 -1.60 -10.77 1.69
N ARG A 91 -2.17 -11.83 2.29
CA ARG A 91 -3.48 -12.33 1.88
C ARG A 91 -4.48 -11.18 1.92
N ASP A 92 -5.24 -11.06 0.84
CA ASP A 92 -6.24 -10.01 0.70
C ASP A 92 -7.34 -10.20 1.75
N GLU A 93 -7.45 -9.23 2.66
CA GLU A 93 -8.36 -9.30 3.82
C GLU A 93 -9.81 -9.47 3.38
N LEU A 94 -10.22 -8.76 2.32
CA LEU A 94 -11.58 -8.80 1.82
C LEU A 94 -11.91 -10.17 1.21
N THR A 95 -10.98 -10.76 0.46
CA THR A 95 -11.10 -12.12 -0.09
C THR A 95 -11.29 -13.14 1.04
N ILE A 96 -10.49 -13.07 2.10
CA ILE A 96 -10.64 -13.94 3.27
C ILE A 96 -11.98 -13.69 3.95
N LYS A 97 -12.38 -12.43 4.14
CA LYS A 97 -13.64 -12.06 4.79
C LYS A 97 -14.85 -12.64 4.05
N LEU A 98 -14.88 -12.56 2.72
CA LEU A 98 -15.98 -13.16 1.94
C LEU A 98 -15.98 -14.68 1.99
N ALA A 99 -14.80 -15.32 1.90
CA ALA A 99 -14.69 -16.77 2.04
C ALA A 99 -15.20 -17.27 3.40
N LEU A 100 -14.85 -16.56 4.48
CA LEU A 100 -15.32 -16.88 5.83
C LEU A 100 -16.81 -16.57 6.01
N ALA A 101 -17.33 -15.48 5.42
CA ALA A 101 -18.75 -15.19 5.43
C ALA A 101 -19.57 -16.32 4.78
N LEU A 102 -19.08 -16.89 3.67
CA LEU A 102 -19.69 -18.05 3.02
C LEU A 102 -19.65 -19.33 3.86
N ALA A 103 -18.58 -19.52 4.63
CA ALA A 103 -18.42 -20.70 5.48
C ALA A 103 -19.15 -20.58 6.83
N THR A 104 -19.71 -19.41 7.17
CA THR A 104 -20.30 -19.14 8.49
C THR A 104 -21.83 -19.18 8.42
N PRO A 105 -22.50 -20.13 9.12
CA PRO A 105 -23.95 -20.19 9.16
C PRO A 105 -24.58 -18.90 9.70
N GLY A 106 -25.65 -18.43 9.05
CA GLY A 106 -26.42 -17.25 9.47
C GLY A 106 -25.83 -15.90 9.03
N VAL A 107 -24.69 -15.87 8.33
CA VAL A 107 -24.17 -14.64 7.74
C VAL A 107 -24.87 -14.35 6.42
N ASP A 108 -25.49 -13.18 6.32
CA ASP A 108 -26.01 -12.66 5.05
C ASP A 108 -24.87 -12.12 4.17
N VAL A 109 -24.33 -13.00 3.32
CA VAL A 109 -23.22 -12.69 2.42
C VAL A 109 -23.60 -11.59 1.41
N ALA A 110 -24.86 -11.53 0.96
CA ALA A 110 -25.32 -10.49 0.04
C ALA A 110 -25.26 -9.11 0.68
N THR A 111 -25.63 -8.99 1.95
CA THR A 111 -25.46 -7.77 2.73
C THR A 111 -23.98 -7.42 2.97
N VAL A 112 -23.10 -8.41 3.17
CA VAL A 112 -21.64 -8.18 3.28
C VAL A 112 -21.08 -7.59 1.98
N VAL A 113 -21.39 -8.20 0.83
CA VAL A 113 -20.92 -7.76 -0.49
C VAL A 113 -21.43 -6.35 -0.81
N SER A 114 -22.73 -6.10 -0.62
CA SER A 114 -23.31 -4.78 -0.90
C SER A 114 -22.75 -3.68 0.01
N THR A 115 -22.51 -3.99 1.29
CA THR A 115 -21.88 -3.06 2.25
C THR A 115 -20.46 -2.71 1.83
N GLN A 116 -19.64 -3.72 1.49
CA GLN A 116 -18.28 -3.47 1.01
C GLN A 116 -18.30 -2.64 -0.27
N ARG A 117 -19.11 -3.03 -1.26
CA ARG A 117 -19.22 -2.34 -2.54
C ARG A 117 -19.56 -0.86 -2.38
N ALA A 118 -20.47 -0.51 -1.48
CA ALA A 118 -20.81 0.87 -1.19
C ALA A 118 -19.63 1.65 -0.55
N ALA A 119 -18.84 1.01 0.31
CA ALA A 119 -17.62 1.61 0.85
C ALA A 119 -16.55 1.82 -0.23
N THR A 120 -16.30 0.80 -1.07
CA THR A 120 -15.32 0.85 -2.16
C THR A 120 -15.67 1.92 -3.19
N LYS A 121 -16.95 2.07 -3.55
CA LYS A 121 -17.42 3.16 -4.44
C LYS A 121 -17.19 4.55 -3.85
N ARG A 122 -17.41 4.73 -2.55
CA ARG A 122 -17.12 6.02 -1.88
C ARG A 122 -15.64 6.34 -1.90
N ALA A 123 -14.78 5.35 -1.68
CA ALA A 123 -13.33 5.51 -1.79
C ALA A 123 -12.90 5.91 -3.22
N LEU A 124 -13.44 5.23 -4.24
CA LEU A 124 -13.18 5.59 -5.65
C LEU A 124 -13.56 7.04 -5.94
N GLN A 125 -14.74 7.48 -5.51
CA GLN A 125 -15.19 8.86 -5.69
C GLN A 125 -14.24 9.86 -5.02
N GLU A 126 -13.72 9.56 -3.83
CA GLU A 126 -12.76 10.43 -3.16
C GLU A 126 -11.42 10.49 -3.91
N PHE A 127 -10.91 9.36 -4.40
CA PHE A 127 -9.67 9.35 -5.19
C PHE A 127 -9.82 10.09 -6.52
N VAL A 128 -10.94 9.92 -7.22
CA VAL A 128 -11.24 10.66 -8.45
C VAL A 128 -11.36 12.16 -8.17
N ARG A 129 -12.05 12.56 -7.10
CA ARG A 129 -12.14 13.97 -6.69
C ARG A 129 -10.76 14.56 -6.37
N ARG A 130 -9.92 13.82 -5.65
CA ARG A 130 -8.52 14.23 -5.41
C ARG A 130 -7.75 14.40 -6.71
N LYS A 131 -7.88 13.47 -7.64
CA LYS A 131 -7.20 13.53 -8.95
C LYS A 131 -7.61 14.75 -9.76
N VAL A 132 -8.88 15.15 -9.69
CA VAL A 132 -9.39 16.35 -10.35
C VAL A 132 -8.91 17.64 -9.67
N ARG A 133 -8.81 17.65 -8.33
CA ARG A 133 -8.28 18.81 -7.57
C ARG A 133 -6.79 19.01 -7.75
N GLU A 134 -6.05 17.93 -7.99
CA GLU A 134 -4.61 17.96 -8.29
C GLU A 134 -4.38 18.46 -9.72
N THR A 135 -4.30 19.79 -9.88
CA THR A 135 -4.08 20.44 -11.17
C THR A 135 -2.61 20.56 -11.55
N SER A 136 -1.69 20.31 -10.60
CA SER A 136 -0.26 20.40 -10.85
C SER A 136 0.24 19.23 -11.69
N THR A 137 0.93 19.55 -12.78
CA THR A 137 1.63 18.56 -13.60
C THR A 137 3.01 18.19 -13.03
N GLU A 138 3.47 18.89 -11.98
CA GLU A 138 4.83 18.74 -11.44
C GLU A 138 4.99 17.49 -10.57
N ASN A 139 3.91 17.02 -9.91
CA ASN A 139 3.97 15.81 -9.06
C ASN A 139 3.53 14.53 -9.80
N VAL A 140 4.35 14.09 -10.75
CA VAL A 140 4.08 12.87 -11.55
C VAL A 140 3.96 11.63 -10.67
N SER A 141 4.83 11.47 -9.65
CA SER A 141 4.82 10.29 -8.79
C SER A 141 3.55 10.19 -7.95
N GLY A 142 3.11 11.29 -7.35
CA GLY A 142 1.85 11.34 -6.61
C GLY A 142 0.62 11.00 -7.48
N ARG A 143 0.62 11.45 -8.74
CA ARG A 143 -0.44 11.10 -9.71
C ARG A 143 -0.44 9.63 -10.07
N LEU A 144 0.72 9.02 -10.33
CA LEU A 144 0.81 7.59 -10.63
C LEU A 144 0.36 6.73 -9.44
N VAL A 145 0.68 7.13 -8.21
CA VAL A 145 0.19 6.46 -7.00
C VAL A 145 -1.33 6.56 -6.91
N LEU A 146 -1.90 7.74 -7.14
CA LEU A 146 -3.34 7.94 -7.10
C LEU A 146 -4.07 7.14 -8.20
N ASP A 147 -3.48 7.05 -9.38
CA ASP A 147 -3.99 6.23 -10.49
C ASP A 147 -4.00 4.75 -10.14
N ALA A 148 -2.92 4.25 -9.53
CA ALA A 148 -2.87 2.88 -9.04
C ALA A 148 -3.97 2.59 -8.00
N MET A 149 -4.25 3.53 -7.08
CA MET A 149 -5.32 3.41 -6.10
C MET A 149 -6.71 3.36 -6.75
N ILE A 150 -6.94 4.19 -7.77
CA ILE A 150 -8.17 4.19 -8.56
C ILE A 150 -8.35 2.83 -9.23
N PHE A 151 -7.34 2.36 -9.99
CA PHE A 151 -7.41 1.08 -10.69
C PHE A 151 -7.61 -0.11 -9.76
N GLN A 152 -6.95 -0.12 -8.60
CA GLN A 152 -7.14 -1.18 -7.61
C GLN A 152 -8.57 -1.19 -7.05
N THR A 153 -9.16 -0.01 -6.84
CA THR A 153 -10.54 0.15 -6.34
C THR A 153 -11.56 -0.25 -7.39
N GLU A 154 -11.32 0.09 -8.66
CA GLU A 154 -12.16 -0.35 -9.79
C GLU A 154 -12.13 -1.87 -9.98
N ALA A 155 -10.94 -2.47 -9.86
CA ALA A 155 -10.79 -3.92 -9.89
C ALA A 155 -11.53 -4.60 -8.74
N GLU A 156 -11.47 -4.04 -7.52
CA GLU A 156 -12.23 -4.53 -6.36
C GLU A 156 -13.75 -4.44 -6.60
N ILE A 157 -14.25 -3.32 -7.14
CA ILE A 157 -15.68 -3.19 -7.47
C ILE A 157 -16.10 -4.26 -8.48
N ARG A 158 -15.31 -4.46 -9.54
CA ARG A 158 -15.59 -5.47 -10.56
C ARG A 158 -15.66 -6.87 -9.96
N TRP A 159 -14.76 -7.20 -9.04
CA TRP A 159 -14.77 -8.49 -8.36
C TRP A 159 -15.95 -8.64 -7.40
N LEU A 160 -16.35 -7.58 -6.68
CA LEU A 160 -17.55 -7.58 -5.84
C LEU A 160 -18.84 -7.73 -6.65
N ASP A 161 -18.91 -7.10 -7.83
CA ASP A 161 -20.03 -7.28 -8.78
C ASP A 161 -20.11 -8.76 -9.23
N HIS A 162 -18.96 -9.36 -9.60
CA HIS A 162 -18.89 -10.78 -9.93
C HIS A 162 -19.32 -11.70 -8.76
N CYS A 163 -18.93 -11.38 -7.53
CA CYS A 163 -19.39 -12.12 -6.35
C CYS A 163 -20.90 -12.03 -6.19
N ALA A 164 -21.49 -10.84 -6.32
CA ALA A 164 -22.93 -10.66 -6.20
C ALA A 164 -23.71 -11.47 -7.25
N GLU A 165 -23.24 -11.50 -8.50
CA GLU A 165 -23.83 -12.30 -9.58
C GLU A 165 -23.70 -13.81 -9.31
N SER A 166 -22.56 -14.25 -8.79
CA SER A 166 -22.33 -15.67 -8.49
C SER A 166 -23.19 -16.18 -7.33
N LEU A 167 -23.58 -15.30 -6.41
CA LEU A 167 -24.46 -15.65 -5.28
C LEU A 167 -25.93 -15.72 -5.66
N THR A 168 -26.35 -15.07 -6.75
CA THR A 168 -27.73 -15.12 -7.25
C THR A 168 -27.93 -16.19 -8.33
N ALA A 169 -26.85 -16.66 -8.96
CA ALA A 169 -26.91 -17.78 -9.90
C ALA A 169 -27.39 -19.06 -9.19
N PRO A 170 -28.37 -19.80 -9.74
CA PRO A 170 -28.79 -21.07 -9.17
C PRO A 170 -27.59 -22.02 -9.15
N SER A 171 -27.31 -22.61 -7.97
CA SER A 171 -26.29 -23.65 -7.82
C SER A 171 -26.56 -24.74 -8.86
N ALA A 172 -25.64 -24.93 -9.82
CA ALA A 172 -25.77 -26.03 -10.76
C ALA A 172 -25.89 -27.34 -9.96
N PRO A 173 -26.82 -28.26 -10.31
CA PRO A 173 -26.98 -29.50 -9.59
C PRO A 173 -25.66 -30.25 -9.61
N THR A 174 -25.14 -30.56 -8.42
CA THR A 174 -23.99 -31.45 -8.23
C THR A 174 -24.36 -32.77 -8.87
N ALA A 175 -23.79 -33.05 -10.05
CA ALA A 175 -23.99 -34.32 -10.73
C ALA A 175 -23.56 -35.43 -9.77
N GLY A 176 -24.52 -36.29 -9.41
CA GLY A 176 -24.30 -37.41 -8.51
C GLY A 176 -23.13 -38.25 -8.98
N ALA A 177 -22.13 -38.41 -8.11
CA ALA A 177 -21.17 -39.49 -8.25
C ALA A 177 -21.85 -40.74 -7.68
N GLU A 178 -22.45 -41.51 -8.59
CA GLU A 178 -22.80 -42.91 -8.40
C GLU A 178 -21.59 -43.68 -7.88
N GLN A 179 -21.83 -44.43 -6.81
CA GLN A 179 -20.96 -45.50 -6.33
C GLN A 179 -20.98 -46.67 -7.32
N PRO A 180 -19.84 -47.34 -7.53
CA PRO A 180 -19.80 -48.78 -7.63
C PRO A 180 -19.36 -49.43 -6.31
#